data_AF-A0A094PAT9-F1
#
_entry.id   AF-A0A094PAT9-F1
#
_cell.length_a   1.000
_cell.length_b   1.000
_cell.length_c   1.000
_cell.angle_alpha   90.00
_cell.angle_beta   90.00
_cell.angle_gamma   90.00
#
_symmetry.space_group_name_H-M   'P 1'
#
loop_
_entity.id
_entity.type
_entity.pdbx_description
1 polymer ?
#
loop_
_entity_poly.entity_id
_entity_poly.type
_entity_poly.pdbx_seq_one_letter_code
_entity_poly.pdbx_strand_id
1 'polypeptide(L)'
;MTIGSQGSRPTKNQRREEARQTAREHRAEAQKSERRRRLFVQGGVVAGIIVVVAVIGLVIWSAVPSPGPRPANMASDGILLQAKLDANGVPTGDIEAVLNKALPDGGEPITTTENPDLLNIVVYVDYQCPVCKNFNIANSPIIRDRVASGAATVEIHPISILDRMSMGSRYSSRAANAAACVATYDPNKFLNFDDAMFTNQPDEGTPGLDNAALKEIVKSVGADRQAEIGTCIDNETFKSWVTSSWNRVKDAPALPNTTDVVFSGTPTVIVNGTQFSFNTDPETGAFYPAQFSDFLLKLAGLKGSATSTPAPTN
;
A
#
# COMPACT_ATOMS: atom_id res chain seq x y z
N MET A 1 -59.68 50.98 -74.60
CA MET A 1 -59.43 51.20 -73.16
C MET A 1 -58.26 50.33 -72.74
N THR A 2 -57.13 50.93 -72.37
CA THR A 2 -56.32 50.60 -71.18
C THR A 2 -55.14 51.57 -71.09
N ILE A 3 -55.01 52.20 -69.93
CA ILE A 3 -54.02 53.21 -69.51
C ILE A 3 -53.00 52.54 -68.57
N GLY A 4 -51.74 53.04 -68.54
CA GLY A 4 -50.79 52.92 -67.41
C GLY A 4 -49.51 52.15 -67.77
N SER A 5 -48.29 52.53 -67.36
CA SER A 5 -47.77 53.54 -66.43
C SER A 5 -46.26 53.69 -66.73
N GLN A 6 -45.72 54.91 -66.82
CA GLN A 6 -44.27 55.16 -66.91
C GLN A 6 -43.68 55.22 -65.49
N GLY A 7 -42.75 54.31 -65.17
CA GLY A 7 -41.96 54.36 -63.94
C GLY A 7 -40.80 55.35 -64.03
N SER A 8 -40.81 56.37 -63.18
CA SER A 8 -39.80 57.44 -63.06
C SER A 8 -38.43 56.91 -62.61
N ARG A 9 -37.34 57.33 -63.28
CA ARG A 9 -35.95 57.04 -62.86
C ARG A 9 -35.58 57.86 -61.60
N PRO A 10 -34.98 57.24 -60.57
CA PRO A 10 -34.64 57.92 -59.31
C PRO A 10 -33.53 58.97 -59.48
N THR A 11 -33.63 60.05 -58.70
CA THR A 11 -32.72 61.21 -58.76
C THR A 11 -31.33 60.91 -58.18
N LYS A 12 -30.32 61.73 -58.51
CA LYS A 12 -28.92 61.53 -58.07
C LYS A 12 -28.75 61.57 -56.54
N ASN A 13 -29.62 62.29 -55.83
CA ASN A 13 -29.64 62.33 -54.36
C ASN A 13 -30.30 61.09 -53.75
N GLN A 14 -31.41 60.59 -54.32
CA GLN A 14 -32.08 59.37 -53.85
C GLN A 14 -31.18 58.13 -53.93
N ARG A 15 -30.44 57.95 -55.03
CA ARG A 15 -29.45 56.86 -55.16
C ARG A 15 -28.32 56.93 -54.12
N ARG A 16 -27.99 58.14 -53.67
CA ARG A 16 -26.92 58.40 -52.70
C ARG A 16 -27.40 58.18 -51.26
N GLU A 17 -28.69 58.38 -51.00
CA GLU A 17 -29.34 58.05 -49.72
C GLU A 17 -29.64 56.57 -49.59
N GLU A 18 -30.14 55.90 -50.64
CA GLU A 18 -30.26 54.44 -50.69
C GLU A 18 -28.90 53.79 -50.47
N ALA A 19 -27.85 54.21 -51.19
CA ALA A 19 -26.50 53.68 -50.97
C ALA A 19 -25.99 53.89 -49.54
N ARG A 20 -26.41 54.97 -48.85
CA ARG A 20 -26.09 55.21 -47.44
C ARG A 20 -26.92 54.35 -46.50
N GLN A 21 -28.19 54.08 -46.82
CA GLN A 21 -29.05 53.17 -46.05
C GLN A 21 -28.58 51.72 -46.19
N THR A 22 -28.34 51.24 -47.41
CA THR A 22 -27.81 49.89 -47.66
C THR A 22 -26.44 49.70 -47.01
N ALA A 23 -25.58 50.73 -47.02
CA ALA A 23 -24.31 50.68 -46.28
C ALA A 23 -24.48 50.66 -44.75
N ARG A 24 -25.54 51.28 -44.20
CA ARG A 24 -25.88 51.20 -42.77
C ARG A 24 -26.47 49.83 -42.41
N GLU A 25 -27.31 49.26 -43.25
CA GLU A 25 -27.90 47.93 -43.08
C GLU A 25 -26.82 46.84 -43.13
N HIS A 26 -25.95 46.85 -44.14
CA HIS A 26 -24.84 45.89 -44.20
C HIS A 26 -23.85 46.03 -43.03
N ARG A 27 -23.60 47.25 -42.53
CA ARG A 27 -22.78 47.44 -41.31
C ARG A 27 -23.49 46.93 -40.06
N ALA A 28 -24.81 47.09 -39.96
CA ALA A 28 -25.61 46.60 -38.85
C ALA A 28 -25.71 45.05 -38.86
N GLU A 29 -25.82 44.43 -40.03
CA GLU A 29 -25.79 42.98 -40.19
C GLU A 29 -24.41 42.39 -39.89
N ALA A 30 -23.35 43.03 -40.40
CA ALA A 30 -21.97 42.65 -40.08
C ALA A 30 -21.70 42.70 -38.57
N GLN A 31 -22.08 43.78 -37.89
CA GLN A 31 -21.93 43.92 -36.44
C GLN A 31 -22.75 42.88 -35.64
N LYS A 32 -23.98 42.57 -36.07
CA LYS A 32 -24.82 41.53 -35.43
C LYS A 32 -24.21 40.13 -35.59
N SER A 33 -23.69 39.82 -36.78
CA SER A 33 -23.06 38.53 -37.08
C SER A 33 -21.75 38.35 -36.30
N GLU A 34 -20.94 39.40 -36.18
CA GLU A 34 -19.68 39.37 -35.45
C GLU A 34 -19.89 39.20 -33.95
N ARG A 35 -20.90 39.88 -33.37
CA ARG A 35 -21.26 39.72 -31.95
C ARG A 35 -21.78 38.31 -31.65
N ARG A 36 -22.60 37.72 -32.54
CA ARG A 36 -23.03 36.31 -32.43
C ARG A 36 -21.85 35.37 -32.54
N ARG A 37 -20.99 35.54 -33.55
CA ARG A 37 -19.79 34.70 -33.75
C ARG A 37 -18.89 34.76 -32.52
N ARG A 38 -18.64 35.94 -31.95
CA ARG A 38 -17.83 36.09 -30.74
C ARG A 38 -18.46 35.38 -29.54
N LEU A 39 -19.77 35.50 -29.35
CA LEU A 39 -20.50 34.80 -28.29
C LEU A 39 -20.48 33.28 -28.48
N PHE A 40 -20.65 32.78 -29.70
CA PHE A 40 -20.56 31.35 -30.00
C PHE A 40 -19.14 30.82 -29.81
N VAL A 41 -18.12 31.55 -30.25
CA VAL A 41 -16.71 31.16 -30.08
C VAL A 41 -16.33 31.19 -28.60
N GLN A 42 -16.66 32.26 -27.86
CA GLN A 42 -16.37 32.35 -26.43
C GLN A 42 -17.14 31.29 -25.62
N GLY A 43 -18.42 31.08 -25.95
CA GLY A 43 -19.24 30.02 -25.34
C GLY A 43 -18.71 28.63 -25.63
N GLY A 44 -18.27 28.37 -26.87
CA GLY A 44 -17.67 27.10 -27.27
C GLY A 44 -16.32 26.82 -26.60
N VAL A 45 -15.46 27.83 -26.46
CA VAL A 45 -14.19 27.71 -25.73
C VAL A 45 -14.42 27.43 -24.26
N VAL A 46 -15.33 28.17 -23.60
CA VAL A 46 -15.65 27.95 -22.18
C VAL A 46 -16.26 26.56 -21.97
N ALA A 47 -17.21 26.14 -22.81
CA ALA A 47 -17.78 24.81 -22.76
C ALA A 47 -16.72 23.71 -22.98
N GLY A 48 -15.80 23.91 -23.94
CA GLY A 48 -14.70 22.99 -24.20
C GLY A 48 -13.76 22.83 -23.00
N ILE A 49 -13.40 23.94 -22.33
CA ILE A 49 -12.58 23.91 -21.11
C ILE A 49 -13.30 23.16 -19.99
N ILE A 50 -14.59 23.42 -19.78
CA ILE A 50 -15.39 22.72 -18.76
C ILE A 50 -15.40 21.21 -19.01
N VAL A 51 -15.59 20.77 -20.27
CA VAL A 51 -15.57 19.35 -20.63
C VAL A 51 -14.19 18.74 -20.36
N VAL A 52 -13.10 19.41 -20.74
CA VAL A 52 -11.74 18.91 -20.48
C VAL A 52 -11.48 18.79 -18.99
N VAL A 53 -11.83 19.79 -18.18
CA VAL A 53 -11.67 19.75 -16.73
C VAL A 53 -12.52 18.64 -16.11
N ALA A 54 -13.76 18.45 -16.59
CA ALA A 54 -14.63 17.38 -16.12
C ALA A 54 -14.07 15.99 -16.46
N VAL A 55 -13.52 15.80 -17.66
CA VAL A 55 -12.89 14.54 -18.07
C VAL A 55 -11.64 14.27 -17.23
N ILE A 56 -10.77 15.28 -17.04
CA ILE A 56 -9.60 15.15 -16.18
C ILE A 56 -10.01 14.82 -14.75
N GLY A 57 -11.02 15.51 -14.21
CA GLY A 57 -11.56 15.26 -12.88
C GLY A 57 -12.14 13.85 -12.75
N LEU A 58 -12.84 13.35 -13.77
CA LEU A 58 -13.39 12.00 -13.80
C LEU A 58 -12.29 10.95 -13.88
N VAL A 59 -11.25 11.17 -14.69
CA VAL A 59 -10.08 10.29 -14.78
C VAL A 59 -9.36 10.22 -13.43
N ILE A 60 -9.09 11.36 -12.80
CA ILE A 60 -8.45 11.42 -11.47
C ILE A 60 -9.34 10.72 -10.43
N TRP A 61 -10.63 11.02 -10.39
CA TRP A 61 -11.57 10.41 -9.44
C TRP A 61 -11.69 8.90 -9.63
N SER A 62 -11.72 8.43 -10.87
CA SER A 62 -11.74 6.99 -11.18
C SER A 62 -10.40 6.28 -10.88
N ALA A 63 -9.30 7.03 -10.80
CA ALA A 63 -7.97 6.52 -10.54
C ALA A 63 -7.60 6.48 -9.04
N VAL A 64 -8.40 7.11 -8.16
CA VAL A 64 -8.24 6.96 -6.70
C VAL A 64 -8.95 5.68 -6.28
N PRO A 65 -8.23 4.64 -5.82
CA PRO A 65 -8.88 3.42 -5.35
C PRO A 65 -9.79 3.77 -4.17
N SER A 66 -11.04 3.31 -4.20
CA SER A 66 -11.89 3.36 -3.01
C SER A 66 -11.17 2.63 -1.87
N PRO A 67 -11.14 3.20 -0.65
CA PRO A 67 -10.58 2.49 0.49
C PRO A 67 -11.26 1.13 0.63
N GLY A 68 -10.45 0.07 0.70
CA GLY A 68 -10.95 -1.29 0.89
C GLY A 68 -10.94 -1.69 2.35
N PRO A 69 -11.47 -2.88 2.67
CA PRO A 69 -11.44 -3.42 4.02
C PRO A 69 -10.00 -3.58 4.50
N ARG A 70 -9.79 -3.36 5.80
CA ARG A 70 -8.52 -3.63 6.48
C ARG A 70 -8.58 -5.00 7.18
N PRO A 71 -7.49 -5.78 7.19
CA PRO A 71 -7.45 -7.03 7.93
C PRO A 71 -7.56 -6.79 9.43
N ALA A 72 -8.26 -7.70 10.13
CA ALA A 72 -8.18 -7.76 11.58
C ALA A 72 -6.80 -8.26 12.02
N ASN A 73 -6.42 -7.97 13.25
CA ASN A 73 -5.12 -8.34 13.83
C ASN A 73 -3.90 -7.70 13.14
N MET A 74 -4.12 -6.69 12.28
CA MET A 74 -3.09 -5.94 11.57
C MET A 74 -3.32 -4.42 11.60
N ALA A 75 -3.70 -3.89 12.77
CA ALA A 75 -3.95 -2.47 12.96
C ALA A 75 -2.75 -1.58 12.57
N SER A 76 -1.52 -2.05 12.76
CA SER A 76 -0.25 -1.39 12.38
C SER A 76 0.17 -1.61 10.93
N ASP A 77 -0.65 -2.31 10.14
CA ASP A 77 -0.27 -2.99 8.89
C ASP A 77 0.64 -4.22 9.04
N GLY A 78 0.96 -4.62 10.27
CA GLY A 78 1.69 -5.84 10.58
C GLY A 78 0.91 -6.68 11.56
N ILE A 79 1.13 -8.00 11.56
CA ILE A 79 0.61 -8.87 12.62
C ILE A 79 1.65 -9.00 13.72
N LEU A 80 1.25 -8.67 14.95
CA LEU A 80 2.08 -8.81 16.14
C LEU A 80 1.87 -10.17 16.79
N LEU A 81 2.96 -10.88 17.04
CA LEU A 81 3.02 -12.18 17.68
C LEU A 81 3.85 -12.09 18.96
N GLN A 82 3.40 -12.79 20.00
CA GLN A 82 4.01 -12.77 21.33
C GLN A 82 3.96 -14.16 21.99
N ALA A 83 4.66 -14.33 23.11
CA ALA A 83 4.49 -15.50 23.96
C ALA A 83 3.03 -15.60 24.44
N LYS A 84 2.47 -16.80 24.34
CA LYS A 84 1.26 -17.14 25.09
C LYS A 84 1.63 -17.30 26.55
N LEU A 85 0.95 -16.56 27.43
CA LEU A 85 1.18 -16.58 28.87
C LEU A 85 0.14 -17.46 29.57
N ASP A 86 0.55 -18.11 30.66
CA ASP A 86 -0.36 -18.79 31.56
C ASP A 86 -1.09 -17.81 32.50
N ALA A 87 -1.91 -18.33 33.42
CA ALA A 87 -2.66 -17.50 34.37
C ALA A 87 -1.78 -16.68 35.33
N ASN A 88 -0.49 -17.01 35.45
CA ASN A 88 0.48 -16.33 36.30
C ASN A 88 1.38 -15.36 35.51
N GLY A 89 1.16 -15.21 34.20
CA GLY A 89 1.99 -14.38 33.34
C GLY A 89 3.30 -15.04 32.91
N VAL A 90 3.43 -16.37 33.04
CA VAL A 90 4.63 -17.11 32.63
C VAL A 90 4.47 -17.62 31.20
N PRO A 91 5.48 -17.46 30.33
CA PRO A 91 5.46 -18.03 28.97
C PRO A 91 5.24 -19.55 28.98
N THR A 92 4.26 -19.99 28.20
CA THR A 92 3.90 -21.42 28.06
C THR A 92 4.80 -22.17 27.08
N GLY A 93 5.60 -21.46 26.30
CA GLY A 93 6.35 -21.99 25.16
C GLY A 93 5.58 -21.96 23.83
N ASP A 94 4.30 -21.60 23.86
CA ASP A 94 3.51 -21.35 22.65
C ASP A 94 3.58 -19.87 22.24
N ILE A 95 3.33 -19.60 20.95
CA ILE A 95 3.23 -18.25 20.37
C ILE A 95 1.76 -18.00 20.01
N GLU A 96 1.27 -16.80 20.29
CA GLU A 96 -0.06 -16.35 19.89
C GLU A 96 -0.01 -14.95 19.27
N ALA A 97 -1.03 -14.63 18.48
CA ALA A 97 -1.20 -13.31 17.92
C ALA A 97 -1.91 -12.35 18.87
N VAL A 98 -1.48 -11.09 18.85
CA VAL A 98 -2.19 -10.01 19.55
C VAL A 98 -3.41 -9.62 18.74
N LEU A 99 -4.58 -9.88 19.32
CA LEU A 99 -5.85 -9.67 18.62
C LEU A 99 -6.27 -8.19 18.63
N ASN A 100 -6.68 -7.69 17.47
CA ASN A 100 -7.29 -6.37 17.34
C ASN A 100 -8.38 -6.38 16.26
N LYS A 101 -9.38 -5.50 16.41
CA LYS A 101 -10.44 -5.36 15.40
C LYS A 101 -9.85 -4.73 14.15
N ALA A 102 -10.40 -5.11 13.00
CA ALA A 102 -10.17 -4.38 11.76
C ALA A 102 -10.50 -2.89 11.97
N LEU A 103 -9.58 -2.03 11.54
CA LEU A 103 -9.82 -0.59 11.47
C LEU A 103 -10.83 -0.29 10.35
N PRO A 104 -11.50 0.89 10.38
CA PRO A 104 -12.38 1.29 9.29
C PRO A 104 -11.68 1.29 7.93
N ASP A 105 -12.44 1.13 6.86
CA ASP A 105 -11.92 1.19 5.48
C ASP A 105 -11.15 2.50 5.26
N GLY A 106 -9.89 2.40 4.86
CA GLY A 106 -9.00 3.55 4.70
C GLY A 106 -8.51 4.21 5.99
N GLY A 107 -8.79 3.65 7.15
CA GLY A 107 -8.23 4.10 8.42
C GLY A 107 -6.70 4.05 8.40
N GLU A 108 -6.08 5.09 8.99
CA GLU A 108 -4.64 5.15 9.20
C GLU A 108 -4.18 4.02 10.14
N PRO A 109 -2.99 3.44 9.91
CA PRO A 109 -2.48 2.40 10.79
C PRO A 109 -2.20 2.96 12.19
N ILE A 110 -2.37 2.10 13.19
CA ILE A 110 -2.00 2.40 14.58
C ILE A 110 -0.69 1.69 14.86
N THR A 111 0.37 2.46 15.09
CA THR A 111 1.69 1.93 15.42
C THR A 111 1.64 1.06 16.67
N THR A 112 2.31 -0.08 16.62
CA THR A 112 2.45 -0.99 17.77
C THR A 112 3.16 -0.29 18.92
N THR A 113 2.59 -0.40 20.12
CA THR A 113 3.27 0.04 21.34
C THR A 113 4.32 -0.99 21.73
N GLU A 114 5.59 -0.62 21.67
CA GLU A 114 6.70 -1.51 22.03
C GLU A 114 6.74 -1.80 23.53
N ASN A 115 7.04 -3.05 23.90
CA ASN A 115 7.30 -3.41 25.28
C ASN A 115 8.79 -3.14 25.59
N PRO A 116 9.12 -2.20 26.51
CA PRO A 116 10.51 -1.85 26.79
C PRO A 116 11.32 -3.00 27.39
N ASP A 117 10.68 -4.00 27.99
CA ASP A 117 11.34 -5.15 28.61
C ASP A 117 11.66 -6.27 27.60
N LEU A 118 11.06 -6.24 26.41
CA LEU A 118 11.19 -7.29 25.38
C LEU A 118 11.97 -6.80 24.17
N LEU A 119 12.62 -7.70 23.43
CA LEU A 119 13.11 -7.35 22.10
C LEU A 119 11.92 -7.22 21.14
N ASN A 120 11.58 -6.01 20.71
CA ASN A 120 10.49 -5.79 19.75
C ASN A 120 11.05 -5.92 18.34
N ILE A 121 10.84 -7.08 17.71
CA ILE A 121 11.33 -7.39 16.37
C ILE A 121 10.25 -7.00 15.36
N VAL A 122 10.59 -6.19 14.36
CA VAL A 122 9.71 -5.82 13.26
C VAL A 122 10.36 -6.25 11.95
N VAL A 123 9.61 -6.94 11.09
CA VAL A 123 10.11 -7.53 9.84
C VAL A 123 9.21 -7.11 8.68
N TYR A 124 9.76 -6.35 7.74
CA TYR A 124 9.11 -6.03 6.47
C TYR A 124 9.58 -7.01 5.40
N VAL A 125 8.65 -7.77 4.83
CA VAL A 125 8.96 -8.88 3.92
C VAL A 125 8.11 -8.85 2.65
N ASP A 126 8.66 -9.37 1.56
CA ASP A 126 7.93 -9.65 0.33
C ASP A 126 8.06 -11.14 0.03
N TYR A 127 6.94 -11.83 -0.18
CA TYR A 127 6.92 -13.28 -0.39
C TYR A 127 7.52 -13.74 -1.71
N GLN A 128 7.86 -12.84 -2.64
CA GLN A 128 8.66 -13.17 -3.83
C GLN A 128 10.15 -12.93 -3.63
N CYS A 129 10.57 -12.25 -2.56
CA CYS A 129 11.96 -11.85 -2.36
C CYS A 129 12.85 -13.02 -1.93
N PRO A 130 13.88 -13.40 -2.73
CA PRO A 130 14.79 -14.49 -2.36
C PRO A 130 15.59 -14.20 -1.10
N VAL A 131 15.94 -12.93 -0.87
CA VAL A 131 16.66 -12.48 0.32
C VAL A 131 15.78 -12.63 1.57
N CYS A 132 14.47 -12.38 1.46
CA CYS A 132 13.52 -12.64 2.56
C CYS A 132 13.44 -14.12 2.90
N LYS A 133 13.38 -15.00 1.89
CA LYS A 133 13.40 -16.45 2.09
C LYS A 133 14.63 -16.89 2.85
N ASN A 134 15.81 -16.45 2.42
CA ASN A 134 17.07 -16.84 3.06
C ASN A 134 17.15 -16.32 4.50
N PHE A 135 16.73 -15.07 4.75
CA PHE A 135 16.61 -14.53 6.10
C PHE A 135 15.66 -15.37 6.96
N ASN A 136 14.48 -15.71 6.44
CA ASN A 136 13.47 -16.47 7.18
C ASN A 136 13.99 -17.87 7.55
N ILE A 137 14.54 -18.61 6.59
CA ILE A 137 15.11 -19.95 6.82
C ILE A 137 16.21 -19.90 7.89
N ALA A 138 17.07 -18.88 7.86
CA ALA A 138 18.18 -18.77 8.80
C ALA A 138 17.74 -18.32 10.21
N ASN A 139 16.73 -17.45 10.31
CA ASN A 139 16.44 -16.71 11.56
C ASN A 139 15.07 -17.00 12.18
N SER A 140 14.12 -17.59 11.45
CA SER A 140 12.80 -17.96 12.00
C SER A 140 12.91 -18.84 13.26
N PRO A 141 13.80 -19.86 13.34
CA PRO A 141 13.98 -20.63 14.58
C PRO A 141 14.44 -19.78 15.77
N ILE A 142 15.32 -18.80 15.54
CA ILE A 142 15.83 -17.90 16.59
C ILE A 142 14.71 -16.97 17.05
N ILE A 143 13.97 -16.38 16.11
CA ILE A 143 12.83 -15.50 16.41
C ILE A 143 11.78 -16.27 17.21
N ARG A 144 11.40 -17.46 16.74
CA ARG A 144 10.42 -18.33 17.42
C ARG A 144 10.84 -18.66 18.83
N ASP A 145 12.08 -19.08 19.05
CA ASP A 145 12.58 -19.39 20.39
C ASP A 145 12.49 -18.18 21.33
N ARG A 146 12.92 -17.00 20.88
CA ARG A 146 12.87 -15.76 21.68
C ARG A 146 11.43 -15.30 21.95
N VAL A 147 10.53 -15.45 20.99
CA VAL A 147 9.13 -15.09 21.17
C VAL A 147 8.44 -16.08 22.09
N ALA A 148 8.62 -17.39 21.89
CA ALA A 148 8.05 -18.45 22.73
C ALA A 148 8.53 -18.36 24.19
N SER A 149 9.79 -17.99 24.42
CA SER A 149 10.34 -17.80 25.76
C SER A 149 9.89 -16.49 26.44
N GLY A 150 9.13 -15.64 25.75
CA GLY A 150 8.74 -14.32 26.23
C GLY A 150 9.90 -13.32 26.32
N ALA A 151 10.99 -13.52 25.57
CA ALA A 151 12.11 -12.57 25.49
C ALA A 151 11.94 -11.54 24.36
N ALA A 152 11.06 -11.82 23.40
CA ALA A 152 10.81 -10.98 22.25
C ALA A 152 9.32 -10.97 21.86
N THR A 153 8.94 -9.95 21.10
CA THR A 153 7.76 -9.97 20.22
C THR A 153 8.25 -9.94 18.78
N VAL A 154 7.43 -10.43 17.85
CA VAL A 154 7.69 -10.27 16.41
C VAL A 154 6.48 -9.71 15.70
N GLU A 155 6.67 -8.64 14.96
CA GLU A 155 5.69 -8.03 14.08
C GLU A 155 6.11 -8.23 12.63
N ILE A 156 5.24 -8.83 11.82
CA ILE A 156 5.52 -9.11 10.41
C ILE A 156 4.61 -8.24 9.55
N HIS A 157 5.23 -7.47 8.65
CA HIS A 157 4.58 -6.64 7.63
C HIS A 157 4.81 -7.22 6.24
N PRO A 158 3.83 -7.97 5.70
CA PRO A 158 3.84 -8.36 4.30
C PRO A 158 3.65 -7.15 3.39
N ILE A 159 4.59 -6.93 2.47
CA ILE A 159 4.55 -5.86 1.48
C ILE A 159 4.68 -6.41 0.05
N SER A 160 4.46 -5.55 -0.94
CA SER A 160 4.37 -5.93 -2.36
C SER A 160 5.32 -5.15 -3.27
N ILE A 161 6.60 -5.05 -2.89
CA ILE A 161 7.63 -4.33 -3.65
C ILE A 161 7.97 -5.03 -4.98
N LEU A 162 7.85 -6.36 -5.05
CA LEU A 162 8.24 -7.17 -6.21
C LEU A 162 7.09 -7.50 -7.17
N ASP A 163 5.92 -6.88 -7.04
CA ASP A 163 4.78 -7.11 -7.95
C ASP A 163 5.14 -6.92 -9.44
N ARG A 164 6.03 -5.95 -9.72
CA ARG A 164 6.55 -5.69 -11.07
C ARG A 164 7.41 -6.81 -11.63
N MET A 165 7.93 -7.69 -10.77
CA MET A 165 8.74 -8.85 -11.12
C MET A 165 7.88 -10.13 -11.27
N SER A 166 6.57 -10.07 -11.08
CA SER A 166 5.69 -11.24 -11.16
C SER A 166 5.06 -11.50 -12.54
N MET A 167 5.69 -11.07 -13.64
CA MET A 167 5.15 -11.19 -15.02
C MET A 167 3.69 -10.72 -15.20
N GLY A 168 3.26 -9.71 -14.45
CA GLY A 168 1.89 -9.17 -14.49
C GLY A 168 0.86 -9.91 -13.63
N SER A 169 1.24 -11.00 -12.96
CA SER A 169 0.35 -11.76 -12.08
C SER A 169 0.11 -11.09 -10.71
N ARG A 170 0.94 -10.11 -10.33
CA ARG A 170 0.92 -9.44 -9.01
C ARG A 170 1.08 -10.42 -7.84
N TYR A 171 2.06 -11.32 -7.93
CA TYR A 171 2.21 -12.40 -6.96
C TYR A 171 2.48 -11.86 -5.56
N SER A 172 3.37 -10.88 -5.39
CA SER A 172 3.65 -10.29 -4.08
C SER A 172 2.40 -9.72 -3.42
N SER A 173 1.55 -9.01 -4.16
CA SER A 173 0.28 -8.49 -3.65
C SER A 173 -0.71 -9.58 -3.28
N ARG A 174 -0.87 -10.62 -4.12
CA ARG A 174 -1.77 -11.75 -3.83
C ARG A 174 -1.29 -12.56 -2.62
N ALA A 175 0.02 -12.73 -2.47
CA ALA A 175 0.64 -13.39 -1.34
C ALA A 175 0.47 -12.57 -0.04
N ALA A 176 0.71 -11.25 -0.08
CA ALA A 176 0.44 -10.36 1.04
C ALA A 176 -1.06 -10.34 1.43
N ASN A 177 -1.96 -10.38 0.45
CA ASN A 177 -3.40 -10.56 0.69
C ASN A 177 -3.69 -11.90 1.38
N ALA A 178 -3.08 -13.00 0.94
CA ALA A 178 -3.26 -14.30 1.59
C ALA A 178 -2.79 -14.31 3.05
N ALA A 179 -1.64 -13.67 3.33
CA ALA A 179 -1.15 -13.48 4.69
C ALA A 179 -2.15 -12.68 5.54
N ALA A 180 -2.72 -11.60 5.00
CA ALA A 180 -3.78 -10.83 5.65
C ALA A 180 -5.08 -11.63 5.90
N CYS A 181 -5.43 -12.54 4.98
CA CYS A 181 -6.54 -13.48 5.18
C CYS A 181 -6.26 -14.44 6.35
N VAL A 182 -5.06 -15.02 6.43
CA VAL A 182 -4.67 -15.87 7.57
C VAL A 182 -4.67 -15.07 8.87
N ALA A 183 -4.07 -13.87 8.87
CA ALA A 183 -4.10 -12.97 10.02
C ALA A 183 -5.53 -12.64 10.48
N THR A 184 -6.48 -12.49 9.56
CA THR A 184 -7.86 -12.14 9.90
C THR A 184 -8.63 -13.32 10.50
N TYR A 185 -8.52 -14.51 9.90
CA TYR A 185 -9.40 -15.64 10.21
C TYR A 185 -8.77 -16.70 11.11
N ASP A 186 -7.44 -16.83 11.09
CA ASP A 186 -6.72 -17.80 11.92
C ASP A 186 -5.31 -17.28 12.30
N PRO A 187 -5.25 -16.18 13.08
CA PRO A 187 -4.02 -15.43 13.30
C PRO A 187 -2.91 -16.24 13.99
N ASN A 188 -3.26 -17.24 14.81
CA ASN A 188 -2.28 -18.10 15.48
C ASN A 188 -1.56 -19.06 14.51
N LYS A 189 -2.05 -19.22 13.28
CA LYS A 189 -1.37 -19.99 12.22
C LYS A 189 -0.44 -19.13 11.38
N PHE A 190 -0.46 -17.81 11.55
CA PHE A 190 0.26 -16.88 10.69
C PHE A 190 1.75 -17.20 10.58
N LEU A 191 2.44 -17.44 11.69
CA LEU A 191 3.88 -17.68 11.64
C LEU A 191 4.24 -18.99 10.91
N ASN A 192 3.40 -20.02 11.04
CA ASN A 192 3.56 -21.26 10.28
C ASN A 192 3.27 -21.05 8.79
N PHE A 193 2.25 -20.23 8.48
CA PHE A 193 1.94 -19.82 7.12
C PHE A 193 3.09 -19.02 6.49
N ASP A 194 3.68 -18.09 7.22
CA ASP A 194 4.82 -17.26 6.78
C ASP A 194 6.02 -18.15 6.39
N ASP A 195 6.40 -19.09 7.26
CA ASP A 195 7.45 -20.07 6.98
C ASP A 195 7.12 -20.94 5.76
N ALA A 196 5.87 -21.39 5.63
CA ALA A 196 5.43 -22.21 4.52
C ALA A 196 5.43 -21.45 3.19
N MET A 197 5.10 -20.16 3.20
CA MET A 197 5.18 -19.27 2.04
C MET A 197 6.63 -19.13 1.54
N PHE A 198 7.61 -18.96 2.44
CA PHE A 198 9.02 -18.91 2.05
C PHE A 198 9.58 -20.26 1.61
N THR A 199 9.12 -21.35 2.24
CA THR A 199 9.49 -22.71 1.84
C THR A 199 9.04 -23.01 0.41
N ASN A 200 7.82 -22.61 0.05
CA ASN A 200 7.23 -22.81 -1.27
C ASN A 200 7.39 -21.59 -2.19
N GLN A 201 8.29 -20.67 -1.87
CA GLN A 201 8.46 -19.42 -2.62
C GLN A 201 8.84 -19.72 -4.08
N PRO A 202 8.12 -19.14 -5.05
CA PRO A 202 8.46 -19.25 -6.47
C PRO A 202 9.65 -18.33 -6.79
N ASP A 203 10.36 -18.65 -7.87
CA ASP A 203 11.47 -17.81 -8.33
C ASP A 203 11.00 -16.41 -8.73
N GLU A 204 11.85 -15.41 -8.49
CA GLU A 204 11.65 -14.04 -8.98
C GLU A 204 11.62 -14.02 -10.51
N GLY A 205 10.84 -13.13 -11.12
CA GLY A 205 10.69 -13.08 -12.57
C GLY A 205 9.73 -14.11 -13.15
N THR A 206 9.11 -14.95 -12.32
CA THR A 206 8.05 -15.88 -12.73
C THR A 206 6.65 -15.31 -12.41
N PRO A 207 5.56 -15.89 -12.94
CA PRO A 207 4.20 -15.54 -12.53
C PRO A 207 3.91 -15.80 -11.05
N GLY A 208 4.77 -16.50 -10.32
CA GLY A 208 4.53 -16.91 -8.94
C GLY A 208 3.38 -17.91 -8.79
N LEU A 209 2.98 -18.17 -7.55
CA LEU A 209 1.91 -19.12 -7.24
C LEU A 209 0.54 -18.51 -7.59
N ASP A 210 -0.39 -19.32 -8.06
CA ASP A 210 -1.79 -18.93 -8.22
C ASP A 210 -2.55 -19.02 -6.89
N ASN A 211 -3.82 -18.58 -6.88
CA ASN A 211 -4.64 -18.59 -5.67
C ASN A 211 -4.97 -20.01 -5.18
N ALA A 212 -4.98 -21.02 -6.06
CA ALA A 212 -5.19 -22.40 -5.67
C ALA A 212 -4.00 -22.93 -4.87
N ALA A 213 -2.77 -22.67 -5.35
CA ALA A 213 -1.54 -23.01 -4.64
C ALA A 213 -1.42 -22.27 -3.29
N LEU A 214 -1.79 -20.99 -3.22
CA LEU A 214 -1.84 -20.25 -1.95
C LEU A 214 -2.79 -20.90 -0.94
N LYS A 215 -3.96 -21.40 -1.38
CA LYS A 215 -4.89 -22.15 -0.52
C LYS A 215 -4.35 -23.50 -0.06
N GLU A 216 -3.59 -24.20 -0.91
CA GLU A 216 -2.93 -25.44 -0.48
C GLU A 216 -1.85 -25.17 0.59
N ILE A 217 -1.15 -24.03 0.53
CA ILE A 217 -0.24 -23.62 1.62
C ILE A 217 -1.01 -23.39 2.93
N VAL A 218 -2.13 -22.67 2.89
CA VAL A 218 -3.01 -22.48 4.07
C VAL A 218 -3.46 -23.82 4.66
N LYS A 219 -3.83 -24.77 3.82
CA LYS A 219 -4.21 -26.12 4.24
C LYS A 219 -3.03 -26.89 4.85
N SER A 220 -1.83 -26.77 4.27
CA SER A 220 -0.63 -27.47 4.74
C SER A 220 -0.22 -27.11 6.16
N VAL A 221 -0.52 -25.89 6.61
CA VAL A 221 -0.23 -25.42 7.98
C VAL A 221 -1.35 -25.75 8.97
N GLY A 222 -2.38 -26.47 8.52
CA GLY A 222 -3.50 -26.90 9.35
C GLY A 222 -4.30 -25.73 9.90
N ALA A 223 -4.61 -24.73 9.06
CA ALA A 223 -5.53 -23.67 9.44
C ALA A 223 -6.95 -24.23 9.65
N ASP A 224 -7.67 -23.72 10.63
CA ASP A 224 -9.00 -24.20 11.02
C ASP A 224 -10.09 -23.59 10.14
N ARG A 225 -9.92 -22.32 9.74
CA ARG A 225 -10.90 -21.51 8.98
C ARG A 225 -10.62 -21.50 7.47
N GLN A 226 -10.30 -22.66 6.89
CA GLN A 226 -9.82 -22.77 5.50
C GLN A 226 -10.84 -22.24 4.47
N ALA A 227 -12.14 -22.42 4.71
CA ALA A 227 -13.17 -21.98 3.79
C ALA A 227 -13.25 -20.44 3.70
N GLU A 228 -13.21 -19.76 4.84
CA GLU A 228 -13.20 -18.31 4.92
C GLU A 228 -11.90 -17.72 4.39
N ILE A 229 -10.75 -18.31 4.76
CA ILE A 229 -9.45 -17.89 4.24
C ILE A 229 -9.41 -18.08 2.71
N GLY A 230 -9.88 -19.22 2.20
CA GLY A 230 -9.91 -19.50 0.77
C GLY A 230 -10.77 -18.52 -0.01
N THR A 231 -11.96 -18.19 0.51
CA THR A 231 -12.84 -17.16 -0.08
C THR A 231 -12.18 -15.79 -0.08
N CYS A 232 -11.48 -15.43 1.01
CA CYS A 232 -10.74 -14.18 1.12
C CYS A 232 -9.57 -14.08 0.12
N ILE A 233 -8.86 -15.19 -0.11
CA ILE A 233 -7.80 -15.29 -1.12
C ILE A 233 -8.38 -15.11 -2.52
N ASP A 234 -9.44 -15.86 -2.86
CA ASP A 234 -10.05 -15.84 -4.19
C ASP A 234 -10.60 -14.44 -4.55
N ASN A 235 -11.15 -13.72 -3.58
CA ASN A 235 -11.68 -12.38 -3.78
C ASN A 235 -10.62 -11.27 -3.76
N GLU A 236 -9.37 -11.58 -3.42
CA GLU A 236 -8.33 -10.60 -3.11
C GLU A 236 -8.86 -9.50 -2.15
N THR A 237 -9.57 -9.91 -1.08
CA THR A 237 -10.36 -9.04 -0.19
C THR A 237 -9.59 -7.80 0.27
N PHE A 238 -8.30 -7.95 0.59
CA PHE A 238 -7.43 -6.92 1.14
C PHE A 238 -6.53 -6.25 0.11
N LYS A 239 -6.74 -6.42 -1.21
CA LYS A 239 -5.87 -5.83 -2.26
C LYS A 239 -5.65 -4.32 -2.13
N SER A 240 -6.69 -3.57 -1.76
CA SER A 240 -6.59 -2.12 -1.57
C SER A 240 -5.72 -1.81 -0.36
N TRP A 241 -5.90 -2.55 0.74
CA TRP A 241 -5.07 -2.42 1.94
C TRP A 241 -3.60 -2.77 1.65
N VAL A 242 -3.31 -3.84 0.91
CA VAL A 242 -1.94 -4.21 0.51
C VAL A 242 -1.28 -3.06 -0.25
N THR A 243 -1.98 -2.50 -1.24
CA THR A 243 -1.49 -1.35 -2.02
C THR A 243 -1.22 -0.14 -1.13
N SER A 244 -2.15 0.20 -0.23
CA SER A 244 -2.00 1.33 0.68
C SER A 244 -0.90 1.11 1.72
N SER A 245 -0.76 -0.10 2.26
CA SER A 245 0.29 -0.48 3.21
C SER A 245 1.67 -0.37 2.56
N TRP A 246 1.83 -0.92 1.34
CA TRP A 246 3.06 -0.77 0.58
C TRP A 246 3.38 0.71 0.29
N ASN A 247 2.39 1.51 -0.09
CA ASN A 247 2.60 2.94 -0.31
C ASN A 247 3.05 3.67 0.97
N ARG A 248 2.49 3.32 2.13
CA ARG A 248 2.94 3.90 3.41
C ARG A 248 4.39 3.55 3.71
N VAL A 249 4.80 2.30 3.46
CA VAL A 249 6.20 1.86 3.66
C VAL A 249 7.15 2.56 2.69
N LYS A 250 6.82 2.60 1.39
CA LYS A 250 7.70 3.16 0.35
C LYS A 250 7.89 4.68 0.48
N ASP A 251 6.86 5.39 0.96
CA ASP A 251 6.84 6.85 1.06
C ASP A 251 7.21 7.36 2.46
N ALA A 252 7.39 6.45 3.43
CA ALA A 252 7.73 6.83 4.80
C ALA A 252 9.10 7.51 4.86
N PRO A 253 9.21 8.71 5.48
CA PRO A 253 10.51 9.34 5.74
C PRO A 253 11.31 8.60 6.81
N ALA A 254 10.64 7.84 7.68
CA ALA A 254 11.21 6.87 8.61
C ALA A 254 10.15 5.82 8.92
N LEU A 255 10.54 4.56 9.07
CA LEU A 255 9.63 3.47 9.44
C LEU A 255 9.11 3.65 10.88
N PRO A 256 7.89 3.17 11.18
CA PRO A 256 7.30 3.25 12.51
C PRO A 256 8.24 2.75 13.62
N ASN A 257 8.18 3.40 14.78
CA ASN A 257 9.05 3.14 15.94
C ASN A 257 10.55 3.32 15.69
N THR A 258 10.94 4.03 14.63
CA THR A 258 12.34 4.39 14.36
C THR A 258 12.53 5.89 14.23
N THR A 259 13.76 6.37 14.44
CA THR A 259 14.14 7.77 14.25
C THR A 259 14.56 8.09 12.82
N ASP A 260 15.20 7.13 12.15
CA ASP A 260 16.03 7.37 10.97
C ASP A 260 16.07 6.19 10.00
N VAL A 261 15.31 5.10 10.26
CA VAL A 261 15.31 3.93 9.38
C VAL A 261 14.41 4.21 8.18
N VAL A 262 15.01 4.52 7.03
CA VAL A 262 14.32 4.68 5.75
C VAL A 262 14.26 3.34 5.04
N PHE A 263 13.08 2.98 4.54
CA PHE A 263 12.90 1.74 3.79
C PHE A 263 13.73 1.76 2.50
N SER A 264 14.55 0.73 2.27
CA SER A 264 15.41 0.60 1.09
C SER A 264 15.29 -0.75 0.37
N GLY A 265 14.64 -1.73 0.97
CA GLY A 265 14.49 -3.07 0.40
C GLY A 265 13.95 -4.08 1.39
N THR A 266 13.81 -5.32 0.93
CA THR A 266 13.37 -6.44 1.76
C THR A 266 14.44 -7.54 1.86
N PRO A 267 14.60 -8.20 3.02
CA PRO A 267 13.93 -7.88 4.28
C PRO A 267 14.48 -6.59 4.89
N THR A 268 13.61 -5.78 5.49
CA THR A 268 14.02 -4.76 6.46
C THR A 268 13.65 -5.27 7.84
N VAL A 269 14.64 -5.41 8.71
CA VAL A 269 14.48 -5.97 10.06
C VAL A 269 14.89 -4.92 11.07
N ILE A 270 14.02 -4.60 12.02
CA ILE A 270 14.24 -3.59 13.05
C ILE A 270 14.03 -4.25 14.40
N VAL A 271 14.89 -3.94 15.37
CA VAL A 271 14.73 -4.42 16.75
C VAL A 271 14.90 -3.24 17.70
N ASN A 272 13.85 -2.91 18.47
CA ASN A 272 13.79 -1.73 19.35
C ASN A 272 14.27 -0.45 18.64
N GLY A 273 13.66 -0.15 17.49
CA GLY A 273 14.01 1.02 16.67
C GLY A 273 15.34 0.95 15.91
N THR A 274 16.18 -0.08 16.12
CA THR A 274 17.49 -0.22 15.46
C THR A 274 17.41 -1.19 14.29
N GLN A 275 17.82 -0.79 13.09
CA GLN A 275 17.87 -1.69 11.94
C GLN A 275 18.98 -2.74 12.08
N PHE A 276 18.65 -4.00 11.82
CA PHE A 276 19.61 -5.08 11.66
C PHE A 276 20.22 -5.02 10.26
N SER A 277 21.53 -4.75 10.21
CA SER A 277 22.32 -4.86 8.99
C SER A 277 22.98 -6.23 8.93
N PHE A 278 22.86 -6.91 7.80
CA PHE A 278 23.44 -8.23 7.57
C PHE A 278 24.36 -8.22 6.35
N ASN A 279 25.38 -9.05 6.40
CA ASN A 279 26.14 -9.44 5.24
C ASN A 279 25.78 -10.88 4.83
N THR A 280 25.94 -11.17 3.55
CA THR A 280 25.86 -12.51 2.99
C THR A 280 27.26 -12.98 2.61
N ASP A 281 27.42 -14.29 2.56
CA ASP A 281 28.64 -14.92 2.09
C ASP A 281 28.89 -14.53 0.63
N PRO A 282 30.06 -13.97 0.30
CA PRO A 282 30.30 -13.42 -1.04
C PRO A 282 30.43 -14.50 -2.13
N GLU A 283 30.70 -15.75 -1.76
CA GLU A 283 30.85 -16.86 -2.71
C GLU A 283 29.52 -17.61 -2.91
N THR A 284 28.77 -17.81 -1.82
CA THR A 284 27.57 -18.65 -1.81
C THR A 284 26.26 -17.86 -1.70
N GLY A 285 26.33 -16.57 -1.35
CA GLY A 285 25.16 -15.74 -1.03
C GLY A 285 24.45 -16.14 0.27
N ALA A 286 25.03 -17.06 1.05
CA ALA A 286 24.41 -17.60 2.26
C ALA A 286 24.37 -16.56 3.38
N PHE A 287 23.31 -16.56 4.18
CA PHE A 287 23.26 -15.77 5.40
C PHE A 287 24.12 -16.41 6.49
N TYR A 288 24.82 -15.59 7.28
CA TYR A 288 25.47 -16.07 8.51
C TYR A 288 24.48 -16.01 9.68
N PRO A 289 24.01 -17.15 10.23
CA PRO A 289 22.97 -17.17 11.26
C PRO A 289 23.40 -16.51 12.58
N ALA A 290 24.71 -16.50 12.87
CA ALA A 290 25.25 -15.89 14.09
C ALA A 290 25.02 -14.37 14.15
N GLN A 291 25.01 -13.67 12.99
CA GLN A 291 24.88 -12.21 12.95
C GLN A 291 23.61 -11.71 13.66
N PHE A 292 22.49 -12.39 13.44
CA PHE A 292 21.23 -11.96 14.05
C PHE A 292 21.21 -12.24 15.55
N SER A 293 21.72 -13.40 15.98
CA SER A 293 21.84 -13.71 17.41
C SER A 293 22.74 -12.73 18.14
N ASP A 294 23.89 -12.38 17.57
CA ASP A 294 24.82 -11.40 18.14
C ASP A 294 24.20 -10.01 18.22
N PHE A 295 23.43 -9.62 17.20
CA PHE A 295 22.68 -8.37 17.19
C PHE A 295 21.64 -8.32 18.32
N LEU A 296 20.86 -9.39 18.50
CA LEU A 296 19.89 -9.48 19.59
C LEU A 296 20.57 -9.43 20.97
N LEU A 297 21.69 -10.15 21.14
CA LEU A 297 22.46 -10.15 22.39
C LEU A 297 23.02 -8.78 22.72
N LYS A 298 23.56 -8.06 21.72
CA LYS A 298 24.04 -6.69 21.89
C LYS A 298 22.91 -5.77 22.38
N LEU A 299 21.74 -5.84 21.74
CA LEU A 299 20.59 -5.02 22.15
C LEU A 299 20.06 -5.38 23.54
N ALA A 300 20.02 -6.68 23.88
CA ALA A 300 19.65 -7.12 25.22
C ALA A 300 20.63 -6.60 26.29
N GLY A 301 21.93 -6.60 26.00
CA GLY A 301 22.97 -6.03 26.87
C GLY A 301 22.83 -4.51 27.05
N LEU A 302 22.47 -3.77 25.99
CA LEU A 302 22.19 -2.34 26.09
C LEU A 302 20.97 -2.03 26.98
N LYS A 303 19.94 -2.89 26.96
CA LYS A 303 18.82 -2.78 27.90
C LYS A 303 19.23 -3.02 29.35
N GLY A 304 20.14 -3.96 29.60
CA GLY A 304 20.68 -4.24 30.94
C GLY A 304 21.53 -3.10 31.52
N SER A 305 22.20 -2.30 30.68
CA SER A 305 23.00 -1.15 31.15
C SER A 305 22.20 0.15 31.34
N ALA A 306 21.03 0.30 30.70
CA ALA A 306 20.22 1.52 30.79
C ALA A 306 19.59 1.76 32.18
N THR A 307 19.63 0.79 33.08
CA THR A 307 19.06 0.87 34.44
C THR A 307 20.06 1.20 35.56
N SER A 308 21.36 1.37 35.27
CA SER A 308 22.35 1.75 36.29
C SER A 308 22.87 3.18 36.10
N THR A 309 22.06 4.18 36.50
CA THR A 309 22.62 5.47 36.93
C THR A 309 22.85 5.38 38.44
N PRO A 310 24.10 5.39 38.93
CA PRO A 310 24.33 5.46 40.37
C PRO A 310 23.88 6.83 40.88
N ALA A 311 23.03 6.84 41.90
CA ALA A 311 22.73 8.05 42.65
C ALA A 311 24.02 8.63 43.23
N PRO A 312 24.26 9.95 43.13
CA PRO A 312 25.44 10.55 43.74
C PRO A 312 25.29 10.47 45.27
N THR A 313 26.18 9.75 45.92
CA THR A 313 26.36 9.81 47.37
C THR A 313 26.97 11.16 47.73
N ASN A 314 26.23 11.95 48.51
CA ASN A 314 26.73 13.12 49.24
C ASN A 314 27.64 12.69 50.41
#